data_AF-A0A9P3F511-F1
#
_entry.id   AF-A0A9P3F511-F1
#
_cell.length_a   1.000
_cell.length_b   1.000
_cell.length_c   1.000
_cell.angle_alpha   90.00
_cell.angle_beta   90.00
_cell.angle_gamma   90.00
#
_symmetry.space_group_name_H-M   'P 1'
#
loop_
_entity.id
_entity.type
_entity.pdbx_description
1 polymer ?
#
loop_
_entity_poly.entity_id
_entity_poly.type
_entity_poly.pdbx_seq_one_letter_code
_entity_poly.pdbx_strand_id
1 'polypeptide(L)'
;MTRSTDGSDFKSYSCLACRERKVKCDRRAPCCNCVKADKQCSFIPPVRGKRKRTKPPREGLHAKLERYEKLLSLHGIKSEPSDDLDDSDSESDACMDDANAADTTLEETKPKLIIREGVSRYFDSAPWSIFGGEFQHPEVGGPVDESFSDENGLFFGQNEKFENLAGLHPSVQILPKLRDIYADRVDPLVKILHLPTFSTALANGLRHPAERSKSLEALMFAFYLAVVSTLNEDECQDLFGLSESVLYSRYRLATRQALVNARFLSTSNPMTLQAYVLFMMCVRKSYSCDTLFVLSGVAIRLARKMGLHRDGSFLGLSPFDAEMRRRLWWYLVHVDFRIADVLGTRPSMDISCADTKTPLNVDDEDLHPDMTDLPPERNGITPISLCLIRHEIMGFLHDFSTSSAADMRWEVLLGSNVAPANKDNIISQIEDHLEQKYLRYCDPANPLHTFVSIMIRFCICKMKLEAHNPRQFARSPPKDLQTERDIVFTNATKRYNE
;
A
#
# COMPACT_ATOMS: atom_id res chain seq x y z
N MET A 1 20.18 -13.37 80.03
CA MET A 1 18.75 -13.30 80.39
C MET A 1 18.04 -12.37 79.41
N THR A 2 17.03 -12.93 78.73
CA THR A 2 15.99 -12.29 77.90
C THR A 2 16.40 -11.32 76.78
N ARG A 3 16.55 -11.90 75.57
CA ARG A 3 16.27 -11.24 74.28
C ARG A 3 14.80 -10.77 74.27
N SER A 4 14.55 -9.51 73.98
CA SER A 4 13.25 -8.99 73.53
C SER A 4 13.38 -8.57 72.07
N THR A 5 12.65 -9.28 71.23
CA THR A 5 12.38 -9.00 69.82
C THR A 5 11.54 -7.74 69.70
N ASP A 6 11.95 -6.78 68.86
CA ASP A 6 11.01 -5.79 68.34
C ASP A 6 11.19 -5.70 66.83
N GLY A 7 10.30 -6.39 66.12
CA GLY A 7 10.23 -6.42 64.66
C GLY A 7 9.70 -5.08 64.16
N SER A 8 10.61 -4.15 63.83
CA SER A 8 10.22 -2.91 63.16
C SER A 8 9.82 -3.20 61.72
N ASP A 9 8.52 -3.21 61.47
CA ASP A 9 7.86 -3.53 60.21
C ASP A 9 8.12 -2.41 59.17
N PHE A 10 9.30 -2.43 58.54
CA PHE A 10 9.69 -1.45 57.52
C PHE A 10 8.82 -1.58 56.27
N LYS A 11 8.21 -0.47 55.84
CA LYS A 11 7.37 -0.46 54.63
C LYS A 11 8.24 -0.31 53.37
N SER A 12 7.84 -0.96 52.28
CA SER A 12 8.63 -1.01 51.03
C SER A 12 8.68 0.32 50.26
N TYR A 13 7.78 1.25 50.56
CA TYR A 13 7.68 2.57 49.92
C TYR A 13 7.61 3.67 50.98
N SER A 14 7.94 4.91 50.60
CA SER A 14 7.83 6.09 51.46
C SER A 14 6.36 6.42 51.77
N CYS A 15 6.08 6.93 52.97
CA CYS A 15 4.72 7.36 53.34
C CYS A 15 4.26 8.57 52.50
N LEU A 16 2.94 8.77 52.41
CA LEU A 16 2.35 9.83 51.60
C LEU A 16 2.76 11.22 52.05
N ALA A 17 2.73 11.48 53.36
CA ALA A 17 3.09 12.79 53.93
C ALA A 17 4.53 13.21 53.61
N CYS A 18 5.49 12.27 53.67
CA CYS A 18 6.87 12.56 53.29
C CYS A 18 7.03 12.72 51.76
N ARG A 19 6.25 11.96 50.97
CA ARG A 19 6.26 12.04 49.51
C ARG A 19 5.72 13.38 49.00
N GLU A 20 4.61 13.85 49.56
CA GLU A 20 4.01 15.15 49.24
C GLU A 20 4.92 16.31 49.64
N ARG A 21 5.56 16.20 50.80
CA ARG A 21 6.52 17.19 51.29
C ARG A 21 7.91 17.08 50.66
N LYS A 22 8.15 16.08 49.79
CA LYS A 22 9.44 15.78 49.15
C LYS A 22 10.63 15.68 50.15
N VAL A 23 10.38 15.10 51.32
CA VAL A 23 11.41 14.84 52.36
C VAL A 23 11.70 13.35 52.50
N LYS A 24 12.92 13.01 52.95
CA LYS A 24 13.33 11.60 53.13
C LYS A 24 12.48 10.91 54.21
N CYS A 25 11.95 9.73 53.89
CA CYS A 25 11.18 8.89 54.79
C CYS A 25 12.05 7.70 55.24
N ASP A 26 12.09 7.46 56.55
CA ASP A 26 12.76 6.33 57.22
C ASP A 26 11.94 5.03 57.16
N ARG A 27 10.75 5.07 56.54
CA ARG A 27 9.87 3.93 56.22
C ARG A 27 9.43 3.07 57.41
N ARG A 28 9.59 3.59 58.63
CA ARG A 28 8.94 3.07 59.84
C ARG A 28 7.49 3.55 59.91
N ALA A 29 6.61 2.82 60.58
CA ALA A 29 5.21 3.17 60.73
C ALA A 29 4.88 3.41 62.20
N PRO A 30 4.68 4.66 62.66
CA PRO A 30 4.81 5.94 61.93
C PRO A 30 6.28 6.36 61.69
N CYS A 31 6.51 7.19 60.67
CA CYS A 31 7.85 7.62 60.23
C CYS A 31 8.41 8.72 61.14
N CYS A 32 9.71 8.74 61.46
CA CYS A 32 10.30 9.74 62.36
C CYS A 32 10.04 11.18 61.92
N ASN A 33 10.05 11.43 60.61
CA ASN A 33 9.84 12.77 60.05
C ASN A 33 8.36 13.22 60.12
N CYS A 34 7.44 12.26 60.17
CA CYS A 34 6.01 12.46 60.31
C CYS A 34 5.66 12.75 61.77
N VAL A 35 6.29 12.03 62.70
CA VAL A 35 6.18 12.25 64.15
C VAL A 35 6.70 13.64 64.52
N LYS A 36 7.89 14.02 64.03
CA LYS A 36 8.48 15.35 64.31
C LYS A 36 7.64 16.52 63.77
N ALA A 37 6.86 16.29 62.73
CA ALA A 37 6.06 17.32 62.09
C ALA A 37 4.58 17.28 62.48
N ASP A 38 4.21 16.41 63.42
CA ASP A 38 2.84 16.17 63.87
C ASP A 38 1.85 15.98 62.71
N LYS A 39 2.22 15.10 61.76
CA LYS A 39 1.41 14.76 60.58
C LYS A 39 1.05 13.28 60.58
N GLN A 40 -0.18 12.99 60.15
CA GLN A 40 -0.67 11.62 60.00
C GLN A 40 0.19 10.86 58.98
N CYS A 41 0.78 9.75 59.42
CA CYS A 41 1.67 8.93 58.62
C CYS A 41 0.92 7.75 57.99
N SER A 42 0.60 7.84 56.70
CA SER A 42 -0.07 6.76 55.96
C SER A 42 0.84 6.17 54.88
N PHE A 43 0.86 4.84 54.80
CA PHE A 43 1.53 4.07 53.75
C PHE A 43 0.45 3.45 52.86
N ILE A 44 0.10 4.14 51.77
CA ILE A 44 -0.81 3.60 50.76
C ILE A 44 0.06 3.08 49.61
N PRO A 45 -0.06 1.80 49.22
CA PRO A 45 0.68 1.27 48.10
C PRO A 45 0.28 2.04 46.83
N PRO A 46 1.23 2.53 46.03
CA PRO A 46 0.89 3.21 44.79
C PRO A 46 0.12 2.24 43.91
N VAL A 47 -1.13 2.61 43.57
CA VAL A 47 -1.92 1.88 42.58
C VAL A 47 -1.11 1.90 41.30
N ARG A 48 -0.50 0.76 40.97
CA ARG A 48 0.13 0.57 39.66
C ARG A 48 -1.00 0.52 38.65
N GLY A 49 -1.38 1.67 38.12
CA GLY A 49 -2.05 1.70 36.82
C GLY A 49 -1.17 0.90 35.87
N LYS A 50 -1.73 -0.16 35.26
CA LYS A 50 -1.03 -0.92 34.23
C LYS A 50 -0.56 0.09 33.18
N ARG A 51 0.74 0.37 33.10
CA ARG A 51 1.33 1.03 31.94
C ARG A 51 0.94 0.14 30.76
N LYS A 52 -0.03 0.55 29.93
CA LYS A 52 -0.24 -0.07 28.62
C LYS A 52 1.11 0.02 27.91
N ARG A 53 1.75 -1.12 27.64
CA ARG A 53 2.92 -1.17 26.76
C ARG A 53 2.44 -0.63 25.42
N THR A 54 2.93 0.54 25.02
CA THR A 54 2.51 1.25 23.81
C THR A 54 3.07 0.65 22.51
N LYS A 55 3.75 -0.50 22.58
CA LYS A 55 4.22 -1.24 21.40
C LYS A 55 4.13 -2.74 21.68
N PRO A 56 3.47 -3.56 20.83
CA PRO A 56 3.68 -4.99 20.85
C PRO A 56 5.14 -5.29 20.46
N PRO A 57 5.74 -6.39 20.93
CA PRO A 57 7.06 -6.79 20.45
C PRO A 57 6.95 -7.08 18.96
N ARG A 58 7.76 -6.43 18.13
CA ARG A 58 7.93 -6.88 16.74
C ARG A 58 8.44 -8.32 16.81
N GLU A 59 7.76 -9.21 16.08
CA GLU A 59 8.19 -10.60 15.94
C GLU A 59 9.62 -10.62 15.40
N GLY A 60 10.55 -11.18 16.19
CA GLY A 60 11.95 -11.29 15.78
C GLY A 60 12.09 -12.23 14.59
N LEU A 61 13.12 -12.01 13.76
CA LEU A 61 13.36 -12.80 12.55
C LEU A 61 13.35 -14.32 12.82
N HIS A 62 13.89 -14.74 13.97
CA HIS A 62 13.89 -16.14 14.41
C HIS A 62 12.49 -16.69 14.70
N ALA A 63 11.63 -15.93 15.39
CA ALA A 63 10.25 -16.36 15.65
C ALA A 63 9.45 -16.44 14.34
N LYS A 64 9.76 -15.55 13.39
CA LYS A 64 9.16 -15.55 12.06
C LYS A 64 9.63 -16.76 11.24
N LEU A 65 10.92 -17.10 11.30
CA LEU A 65 11.50 -18.29 10.68
C LEU A 65 10.90 -19.58 11.25
N GLU A 66 10.84 -19.72 12.57
CA GLU A 66 10.26 -20.89 13.24
C GLU A 66 8.78 -21.08 12.88
N ARG A 67 8.03 -19.98 12.75
CA ARG A 67 6.64 -20.02 12.25
C ARG A 67 6.56 -20.51 10.81
N TYR A 68 7.45 -20.03 9.94
CA TYR A 68 7.47 -20.46 8.53
C TYR A 68 7.93 -21.91 8.37
N GLU A 69 8.93 -22.36 9.12
CA GLU A 69 9.38 -23.76 9.16
C GLU A 69 8.26 -24.69 9.62
N LYS A 70 7.50 -24.29 10.65
CA LYS A 70 6.34 -25.03 11.13
C LYS A 70 5.21 -25.08 10.10
N LEU A 71 4.98 -24.00 9.37
CA LEU A 71 4.00 -23.94 8.27
C LEU A 71 4.43 -24.83 7.09
N LEU A 72 5.72 -24.87 6.75
CA LEU A 72 6.26 -25.73 5.70
C LEU A 72 6.14 -27.22 6.08
N SER A 73 6.45 -27.54 7.34
CA SER A 73 6.29 -28.89 7.90
C SER A 73 4.84 -29.36 7.87
N LEU A 74 3.88 -28.50 8.23
CA LEU A 74 2.43 -28.79 8.15
C LEU A 74 1.94 -29.08 6.73
N HIS A 75 2.65 -28.63 5.69
CA HIS A 75 2.33 -28.87 4.28
C HIS A 75 3.26 -29.91 3.63
N GLY A 76 3.95 -30.72 4.43
CA GLY A 76 4.73 -31.87 3.96
C GLY A 76 6.09 -31.53 3.34
N ILE A 77 6.55 -30.28 3.43
CA ILE A 77 7.87 -29.86 2.95
C ILE A 77 8.85 -29.96 4.11
N LYS A 78 9.68 -31.01 4.12
CA LYS A 78 10.76 -31.18 5.09
C LYS A 78 11.88 -30.17 4.78
N SER A 79 12.10 -29.21 5.67
CA SER A 79 13.33 -28.41 5.70
C SER A 79 14.38 -29.21 6.47
N GLU A 80 15.37 -29.76 5.78
CA GLU A 80 16.52 -30.35 6.48
C GLU A 80 17.46 -29.22 6.93
N PRO A 81 17.84 -29.15 8.22
CA PRO A 81 18.98 -28.36 8.64
C PRO A 81 20.24 -29.06 8.11
N SER A 82 21.07 -28.35 7.34
CA SER A 82 22.40 -28.84 6.99
C SER A 82 23.31 -28.71 8.22
N ASP A 83 23.35 -29.75 9.04
CA ASP A 83 24.42 -29.95 10.01
C ASP A 83 25.43 -30.94 9.41
N ASP A 84 26.47 -30.40 8.78
CA ASP A 84 27.72 -31.15 8.59
C ASP A 84 28.29 -31.43 9.99
N LEU A 85 28.52 -32.71 10.35
CA LEU A 85 29.59 -33.25 11.20
C LEU A 85 29.42 -34.80 11.39
N ASP A 86 30.55 -35.52 11.31
CA ASP A 86 30.76 -36.99 11.20
C ASP A 86 30.17 -37.92 12.29
N ASP A 87 29.77 -39.16 11.95
CA ASP A 87 30.55 -40.44 12.15
C ASP A 87 29.67 -41.74 12.18
N SER A 88 30.18 -42.78 11.50
CA SER A 88 29.99 -44.25 11.53
C SER A 88 28.64 -44.99 11.77
N ASP A 89 28.33 -45.89 10.80
CA ASP A 89 27.78 -47.27 10.86
C ASP A 89 26.70 -47.72 11.86
N SER A 90 25.57 -48.21 11.33
CA SER A 90 25.11 -49.61 11.53
C SER A 90 23.78 -49.91 10.79
N GLU A 91 23.78 -51.02 10.04
CA GLU A 91 22.59 -51.63 9.42
C GLU A 91 21.69 -52.29 10.48
N SER A 92 20.36 -52.21 10.32
CA SER A 92 19.46 -53.38 10.46
C SER A 92 18.03 -53.09 10.00
N ASP A 93 17.67 -53.86 8.97
CA ASP A 93 16.41 -54.55 8.66
C ASP A 93 15.20 -54.37 9.62
N ALA A 94 14.04 -53.95 9.08
CA ALA A 94 12.86 -54.82 8.90
C ALA A 94 11.52 -54.06 8.83
N CYS A 95 10.67 -54.61 7.95
CA CYS A 95 9.21 -54.65 7.88
C CYS A 95 8.39 -53.37 7.63
N MET A 96 7.82 -53.36 6.41
CA MET A 96 6.52 -52.78 6.08
C MET A 96 5.47 -53.11 7.14
N ASP A 97 4.72 -52.10 7.57
CA ASP A 97 3.29 -52.25 7.80
C ASP A 97 2.57 -50.95 7.40
N ASP A 98 1.54 -51.17 6.60
CA ASP A 98 0.72 -50.21 5.86
C ASP A 98 -0.27 -49.51 6.81
N ALA A 99 -0.30 -48.18 6.82
CA ALA A 99 -1.41 -47.44 7.45
C ALA A 99 -1.54 -46.01 6.87
N ASN A 100 -2.33 -45.92 5.80
CA ASN A 100 -3.10 -44.75 5.38
C ASN A 100 -2.35 -43.40 5.38
N ALA A 101 -1.51 -43.21 4.35
CA ALA A 101 -1.21 -41.87 3.87
C ALA A 101 -2.50 -41.27 3.30
N ALA A 102 -3.14 -40.40 4.07
CA ALA A 102 -4.24 -39.57 3.60
C ALA A 102 -3.75 -38.77 2.40
N ASP A 103 -4.33 -39.11 1.25
CA ASP A 103 -4.29 -38.44 -0.04
C ASP A 103 -4.40 -36.91 0.13
N THR A 104 -3.26 -36.22 0.19
CA THR A 104 -3.20 -34.75 0.08
C THR A 104 -3.08 -34.41 -1.39
N THR A 105 -4.15 -34.70 -2.13
CA THR A 105 -4.38 -34.08 -3.41
C THR A 105 -4.40 -32.57 -3.18
N LEU A 106 -3.40 -31.86 -3.73
CA LEU A 106 -3.41 -30.40 -3.85
C LEU A 106 -4.63 -30.04 -4.72
N GLU A 107 -5.76 -29.83 -4.05
CA GLU A 107 -7.05 -29.58 -4.66
C GLU A 107 -7.01 -28.34 -5.55
N GLU A 108 -7.80 -28.41 -6.60
CA GLU A 108 -7.92 -27.47 -7.70
C GLU A 108 -7.98 -26.00 -7.27
N THR A 109 -7.49 -25.15 -8.16
CA THR A 109 -7.50 -23.67 -8.17
C THR A 109 -8.93 -23.10 -8.16
N LYS A 110 -9.71 -23.42 -7.13
CA LYS A 110 -11.09 -22.99 -6.94
C LYS A 110 -11.14 -21.83 -5.95
N PRO A 111 -12.03 -20.85 -6.17
CA PRO A 111 -12.23 -19.78 -5.21
C PRO A 111 -12.65 -20.34 -3.86
N LYS A 112 -12.18 -19.71 -2.77
CA LYS A 112 -12.35 -20.23 -1.40
C LYS A 112 -12.93 -19.16 -0.49
N LEU A 113 -14.01 -19.50 0.20
CA LEU A 113 -14.56 -18.71 1.29
C LEU A 113 -14.01 -19.22 2.62
N ILE A 114 -13.38 -18.34 3.39
CA ILE A 114 -12.91 -18.62 4.75
C ILE A 114 -13.82 -17.88 5.73
N ILE A 115 -14.41 -18.61 6.67
CA ILE A 115 -15.21 -18.05 7.76
C ILE A 115 -14.53 -18.42 9.08
N ARG A 116 -14.14 -17.43 9.88
CA ARG A 116 -13.59 -17.62 11.23
C ARG A 116 -14.17 -16.57 12.16
N GLU A 117 -14.70 -17.01 13.32
CA GLU A 117 -15.18 -16.12 14.39
C GLU A 117 -16.14 -15.00 13.93
N GLY A 118 -16.99 -15.29 12.94
CA GLY A 118 -17.95 -14.32 12.37
C GLY A 118 -17.39 -13.38 11.30
N VAL A 119 -16.09 -13.46 10.99
CA VAL A 119 -15.45 -12.74 9.87
C VAL A 119 -15.41 -13.67 8.65
N SER A 120 -15.86 -13.17 7.50
CA SER A 120 -15.80 -13.88 6.22
C SER A 120 -14.82 -13.19 5.26
N ARG A 121 -14.01 -13.99 4.58
CA ARG A 121 -13.12 -13.50 3.52
C ARG A 121 -13.17 -14.46 2.34
N TYR A 122 -13.48 -13.91 1.17
CA TYR A 122 -13.52 -14.64 -0.09
C TYR A 122 -12.25 -14.37 -0.88
N PHE A 123 -11.65 -15.43 -1.41
CA PHE A 123 -10.51 -15.36 -2.29
C PHE A 123 -10.91 -15.90 -3.66
N ASP A 124 -10.79 -15.05 -4.68
CA ASP A 124 -11.03 -15.41 -6.08
C ASP A 124 -9.83 -16.19 -6.68
N SER A 125 -8.65 -16.00 -6.09
CA SER A 125 -7.34 -16.42 -6.59
C SER A 125 -6.71 -17.59 -5.82
N ALA A 126 -6.09 -18.52 -6.53
CA ALA A 126 -5.53 -19.76 -5.99
C ALA A 126 -4.20 -19.63 -5.20
N PRO A 127 -3.28 -18.67 -5.49
CA PRO A 127 -2.07 -18.53 -4.71
C PRO A 127 -2.35 -18.18 -3.25
N TRP A 128 -3.37 -17.34 -3.03
CA TRP A 128 -3.76 -16.75 -1.75
C TRP A 128 -4.68 -17.64 -0.91
N SER A 129 -5.45 -18.55 -1.53
CA SER A 129 -6.40 -19.44 -0.85
C SER A 129 -5.73 -20.52 0.01
N ILE A 130 -4.47 -20.86 -0.29
CA ILE A 130 -3.65 -21.84 0.45
C ILE A 130 -3.02 -21.21 1.69
N PHE A 131 -2.69 -19.92 1.64
CA PHE A 131 -1.99 -19.26 2.72
C PHE A 131 -2.85 -18.94 3.96
N GLY A 132 -4.16 -19.18 3.88
CA GLY A 132 -5.09 -19.00 5.00
C GLY A 132 -5.12 -17.57 5.55
N GLY A 133 -5.91 -17.34 6.59
CA GLY A 133 -6.02 -16.02 7.24
C GLY A 133 -4.75 -15.52 7.96
N GLU A 134 -3.61 -16.19 7.79
CA GLU A 134 -2.35 -15.94 8.54
C GLU A 134 -1.23 -15.34 7.67
N PHE A 135 -1.38 -15.29 6.35
CA PHE A 135 -0.38 -14.66 5.47
C PHE A 135 -0.77 -13.22 5.12
N GLN A 136 0.03 -12.29 5.63
CA GLN A 136 0.06 -10.92 5.15
C GLN A 136 1.00 -10.85 3.94
N HIS A 137 0.48 -10.44 2.78
CA HIS A 137 1.30 -10.13 1.61
C HIS A 137 2.39 -9.12 2.02
N PRO A 138 3.65 -9.24 1.56
CA PRO A 138 4.72 -8.30 1.91
C PRO A 138 4.43 -6.80 1.64
N GLU A 139 3.48 -6.49 0.75
CA GLU A 139 3.02 -5.12 0.43
C GLU A 139 1.87 -4.66 1.34
N VAL A 140 1.16 -5.61 1.97
CA VAL A 140 0.29 -5.36 3.12
C VAL A 140 1.24 -5.18 4.29
N GLY A 141 1.61 -3.93 4.56
CA GLY A 141 2.42 -3.59 5.73
C GLY A 141 1.88 -4.31 6.98
N GLY A 142 2.79 -4.64 7.91
CA GLY A 142 2.41 -5.26 9.18
C GLY A 142 1.29 -4.48 9.89
N PRO A 143 0.59 -5.10 10.86
CA PRO A 143 -0.63 -4.55 11.46
C PRO A 143 -0.48 -3.05 11.72
N VAL A 144 -1.36 -2.27 11.08
CA VAL A 144 -1.42 -0.81 11.23
C VAL A 144 -1.55 -0.53 12.72
N ASP A 145 -0.66 0.32 13.24
CA ASP A 145 -0.61 0.66 14.66
C ASP A 145 -2.01 1.10 15.11
N GLU A 146 -2.58 0.45 16.14
CA GLU A 146 -3.91 0.77 16.69
C GLU A 146 -4.03 2.24 17.14
N SER A 147 -2.91 2.97 17.19
CA SER A 147 -2.84 4.41 17.40
C SER A 147 -3.41 5.25 16.25
N PHE A 148 -3.65 4.68 15.06
CA PHE A 148 -4.37 5.31 13.95
C PHE A 148 -5.89 5.04 14.00
N SER A 149 -6.43 4.76 15.19
CA SER A 149 -7.84 4.47 15.45
C SER A 149 -8.77 5.60 15.00
N ASP A 150 -9.19 5.57 13.74
CA ASP A 150 -10.58 5.73 13.28
C ASP A 150 -10.63 5.67 11.74
N GLU A 151 -10.33 4.51 11.13
CA GLU A 151 -10.51 4.32 9.67
C GLU A 151 -11.98 4.60 9.25
N ASN A 152 -12.92 4.33 10.14
CA ASN A 152 -14.35 4.60 9.97
C ASN A 152 -14.67 6.10 9.97
N GLY A 153 -13.82 6.93 10.56
CA GLY A 153 -13.96 8.39 10.62
C GLY A 153 -13.90 9.07 9.25
N LEU A 154 -13.43 8.38 8.21
CA LEU A 154 -13.50 8.87 6.82
C LEU A 154 -14.93 8.88 6.27
N PHE A 155 -15.78 7.94 6.70
CA PHE A 155 -17.17 7.81 6.24
C PHE A 155 -18.19 8.30 7.25
N PHE A 156 -17.97 8.03 8.54
CA PHE A 156 -18.96 8.27 9.60
C PHE A 156 -18.58 9.42 10.54
N GLY A 157 -17.50 10.13 10.21
CA GLY A 157 -17.14 11.45 10.75
C GLY A 157 -17.18 11.55 12.27
N GLN A 158 -16.09 11.21 12.96
CA GLN A 158 -15.92 11.58 14.37
C GLN A 158 -14.75 12.54 14.65
N ASN A 159 -15.09 13.49 15.53
CA ASN A 159 -14.37 14.34 16.49
C ASN A 159 -13.26 15.33 16.10
N GLU A 160 -12.65 15.28 14.92
CA GLU A 160 -11.66 16.31 14.52
C GLU A 160 -12.13 17.08 13.30
N LYS A 161 -12.98 18.09 13.55
CA LYS A 161 -13.38 19.08 12.52
C LYS A 161 -12.44 20.27 12.60
N PHE A 162 -11.81 20.62 11.48
CA PHE A 162 -11.26 21.95 11.34
C PHE A 162 -12.41 22.92 11.07
N GLU A 163 -12.62 23.88 11.97
CA GLU A 163 -13.62 24.94 11.76
C GLU A 163 -13.25 25.83 10.57
N ASN A 164 -11.95 26.01 10.30
CA ASN A 164 -11.47 26.80 9.17
C ASN A 164 -10.16 26.24 8.58
N LEU A 165 -10.18 25.95 7.28
CA LEU A 165 -9.01 25.48 6.53
C LEU A 165 -8.10 26.62 6.04
N ALA A 166 -8.58 27.87 6.03
CA ALA A 166 -7.86 29.00 5.42
C ALA A 166 -6.46 29.21 6.01
N GLY A 167 -6.28 28.98 7.31
CA GLY A 167 -4.99 29.12 8.00
C GLY A 167 -4.00 27.96 7.77
N LEU A 168 -4.42 26.90 7.06
CA LEU A 168 -3.59 25.73 6.80
C LEU A 168 -2.95 25.75 5.40
N HIS A 169 -3.22 26.78 4.60
CA HIS A 169 -2.51 26.95 3.34
C HIS A 169 -1.04 27.32 3.59
N PRO A 170 -0.09 26.71 2.87
CA PRO A 170 1.31 27.11 2.93
C PRO A 170 1.51 28.54 2.43
N SER A 171 2.62 29.15 2.86
CA SER A 171 3.05 30.46 2.35
C SER A 171 3.22 30.43 0.83
N VAL A 172 2.82 31.50 0.15
CA VAL A 172 2.94 31.64 -1.31
C VAL A 172 4.40 31.49 -1.78
N GLN A 173 5.36 31.84 -0.92
CA GLN A 173 6.79 31.75 -1.22
C GLN A 173 7.29 30.31 -1.41
N ILE A 174 6.70 29.33 -0.71
CA ILE A 174 7.13 27.93 -0.81
C ILE A 174 6.42 27.16 -1.93
N LEU A 175 5.35 27.71 -2.51
CA LEU A 175 4.55 27.03 -3.53
C LEU A 175 5.34 26.61 -4.78
N PRO A 176 6.26 27.42 -5.35
CA PRO A 176 7.05 26.98 -6.49
C PRO A 176 7.87 25.74 -6.15
N LYS A 177 8.47 25.70 -4.95
CA LYS A 177 9.23 24.54 -4.49
C LYS A 177 8.34 23.31 -4.30
N LEU A 178 7.13 23.46 -3.75
CA LEU A 178 6.18 22.35 -3.63
C LEU A 178 5.75 21.82 -5.00
N ARG A 179 5.55 22.70 -5.98
CA ARG A 179 5.22 22.33 -7.37
C ARG A 179 6.36 21.52 -7.99
N ASP A 180 7.60 21.95 -7.83
CA ASP A 180 8.75 21.27 -8.40
C ASP A 180 8.95 19.87 -7.75
N ILE A 181 8.74 19.75 -6.43
CA ILE A 181 8.75 18.45 -5.73
C ILE A 181 7.62 17.54 -6.22
N TYR A 182 6.42 18.08 -6.42
CA TYR A 182 5.30 17.30 -6.96
C TYR A 182 5.62 16.79 -8.37
N ALA A 183 6.12 17.65 -9.26
CA ALA A 183 6.45 17.31 -10.63
C ALA A 183 7.52 16.22 -10.72
N ASP A 184 8.48 16.20 -9.79
CA ASP A 184 9.56 15.22 -9.73
C ASP A 184 9.11 13.89 -9.08
N ARG A 185 8.46 13.95 -7.92
CA ARG A 185 8.25 12.77 -7.05
C ARG A 185 6.85 12.15 -7.13
N VAL A 186 5.84 12.94 -7.50
CA VAL A 186 4.42 12.51 -7.41
C VAL A 186 3.81 12.36 -8.80
N ASP A 187 3.98 13.38 -9.64
CA ASP A 187 3.32 13.50 -10.93
C ASP A 187 3.59 12.31 -11.87
N PRO A 188 4.83 11.76 -11.96
CA PRO A 188 5.07 10.58 -12.80
C PRO A 188 4.33 9.34 -12.31
N LEU A 189 4.09 9.24 -10.99
CA LEU A 189 3.36 8.11 -10.41
C LEU A 189 1.85 8.24 -10.59
N VAL A 190 1.33 9.47 -10.58
CA VAL A 190 -0.11 9.82 -10.60
C VAL A 190 -0.37 11.01 -11.53
N LYS A 191 -0.19 10.80 -12.84
CA LYS A 191 -0.31 11.82 -13.89
C LYS A 191 -1.77 12.19 -14.21
N ILE A 192 -2.52 12.57 -13.18
CA ILE A 192 -3.96 12.92 -13.29
C ILE A 192 -4.21 14.42 -13.27
N LEU A 193 -3.20 15.21 -12.91
CA LEU A 193 -3.24 16.67 -12.95
C LEU A 193 -2.52 17.16 -14.19
N HIS A 194 -3.06 18.22 -14.79
CA HIS A 194 -2.33 19.02 -15.75
C HIS A 194 -1.67 20.16 -14.98
N LEU A 195 -0.35 20.07 -14.77
CA LEU A 195 0.35 20.97 -13.86
C LEU A 195 0.23 22.46 -14.22
N PRO A 196 0.26 22.88 -15.50
CA PRO A 196 0.10 24.29 -15.86
C PRO A 196 -1.26 24.87 -15.46
N THR A 197 -2.35 24.16 -15.75
CA THR A 197 -3.71 24.63 -15.43
C THR A 197 -3.98 24.56 -13.93
N PHE A 198 -3.51 23.51 -13.26
CA PHE A 198 -3.62 23.40 -11.81
C PHE A 198 -2.84 24.50 -11.09
N SER A 199 -1.61 24.79 -11.52
CA SER A 199 -0.78 25.85 -10.91
C SER A 199 -1.46 27.22 -11.01
N THR A 200 -2.08 27.51 -12.15
CA THR A 200 -2.86 28.73 -12.36
C THR A 200 -4.08 28.78 -11.44
N ALA A 201 -4.83 27.68 -11.34
CA ALA A 201 -5.98 27.57 -10.44
C ALA A 201 -5.59 27.70 -8.96
N LEU A 202 -4.47 27.08 -8.55
CA LEU A 202 -3.90 27.17 -7.21
C LEU A 202 -3.57 28.62 -6.85
N ALA A 203 -2.82 29.33 -7.71
CA ALA A 203 -2.43 30.71 -7.47
C ALA A 203 -3.64 31.66 -7.40
N ASN A 204 -4.63 31.48 -8.28
CA ASN A 204 -5.85 32.29 -8.29
C ASN A 204 -6.73 31.99 -7.07
N GLY A 205 -6.87 30.70 -6.71
CA GLY A 205 -7.61 30.28 -5.53
C GLY A 205 -7.02 30.82 -4.23
N LEU A 206 -5.69 30.98 -4.14
CA LEU A 206 -5.03 31.62 -2.99
C LEU A 206 -5.23 33.13 -2.96
N ARG A 207 -5.20 33.80 -4.11
CA ARG A 207 -5.43 35.25 -4.22
C ARG A 207 -6.88 35.66 -3.93
N HIS A 208 -7.85 34.81 -4.29
CA HIS A 208 -9.27 35.08 -4.11
C HIS A 208 -9.97 33.99 -3.28
N PRO A 209 -9.74 33.92 -1.95
CA PRO A 209 -10.29 32.85 -1.11
C PRO A 209 -11.82 32.78 -1.10
N ALA A 210 -12.51 33.91 -1.28
CA ALA A 210 -13.97 33.99 -1.30
C ALA A 210 -14.60 33.33 -2.54
N GLU A 211 -13.89 33.33 -3.67
CA GLU A 211 -14.35 32.77 -4.95
C GLU A 211 -13.92 31.30 -5.13
N ARG A 212 -13.09 30.79 -4.22
CA ARG A 212 -12.54 29.45 -4.30
C ARG A 212 -13.64 28.39 -4.14
N SER A 213 -13.81 27.56 -5.16
CA SER A 213 -14.71 26.40 -5.08
C SER A 213 -14.22 25.37 -4.07
N LYS A 214 -15.15 24.65 -3.43
CA LYS A 214 -14.81 23.57 -2.49
C LYS A 214 -14.06 22.42 -3.16
N SER A 215 -14.33 22.16 -4.44
CA SER A 215 -13.59 21.18 -5.25
C SER A 215 -12.13 21.58 -5.45
N LEU A 216 -11.87 22.85 -5.76
CA LEU A 216 -10.50 23.35 -5.89
C LEU A 216 -9.77 23.31 -4.54
N GLU A 217 -10.41 23.75 -3.46
CA GLU A 217 -9.84 23.68 -2.11
C GLU A 217 -9.46 22.25 -1.70
N ALA A 218 -10.32 21.27 -2.00
CA ALA A 218 -10.00 19.85 -1.78
C ALA A 218 -8.77 19.41 -2.58
N LEU A 219 -8.68 19.81 -3.85
CA LEU A 219 -7.54 19.46 -4.70
C LEU A 219 -6.24 20.13 -4.24
N MET A 220 -6.30 21.38 -3.78
CA MET A 220 -5.14 22.09 -3.22
C MET A 220 -4.58 21.34 -1.99
N PHE A 221 -5.45 20.95 -1.04
CA PHE A 221 -5.00 20.21 0.13
C PHE A 221 -4.50 18.81 -0.20
N ALA A 222 -5.13 18.11 -1.15
CA ALA A 222 -4.65 16.82 -1.62
C ALA A 222 -3.28 16.92 -2.30
N PHE A 223 -3.02 17.99 -3.06
CA PHE A 223 -1.71 18.31 -3.61
C PHE A 223 -0.67 18.54 -2.50
N TYR A 224 -0.99 19.35 -1.47
CA TYR A 224 -0.06 19.55 -0.35
C TYR A 224 0.25 18.25 0.38
N LEU A 225 -0.76 17.42 0.65
CA LEU A 225 -0.59 16.12 1.29
C LEU A 225 0.29 15.20 0.44
N ALA A 226 0.11 15.21 -0.89
CA ALA A 226 0.92 14.42 -1.80
C ALA A 226 2.40 14.80 -1.72
N VAL A 227 2.71 16.10 -1.75
CA VAL A 227 4.09 16.58 -1.57
C VAL A 227 4.63 16.18 -0.19
N VAL A 228 3.90 16.51 0.87
CA VAL A 228 4.30 16.21 2.26
C VAL A 228 4.56 14.73 2.49
N SER A 229 3.81 13.84 1.84
CA SER A 229 4.00 12.38 1.96
C SER A 229 5.33 11.85 1.37
N THR A 230 6.05 12.70 0.62
CA THR A 230 7.33 12.38 -0.03
C THR A 230 8.53 13.09 0.61
N LEU A 231 8.31 13.96 1.58
CA LEU A 231 9.37 14.69 2.28
C LEU A 231 9.97 13.83 3.39
N ASN A 232 11.27 13.98 3.61
CA ASN A 232 11.94 13.45 4.80
C ASN A 232 11.87 14.46 5.98
N GLU A 233 12.34 14.06 7.17
CA GLU A 233 12.28 14.89 8.38
C GLU A 233 13.02 16.24 8.19
N ASP A 234 14.18 16.23 7.54
CA ASP A 234 15.00 17.43 7.29
C ASP A 234 14.27 18.41 6.34
N GLU A 235 13.72 17.90 5.23
CA GLU A 235 12.94 18.69 4.27
C GLU A 235 11.67 19.27 4.91
N CYS A 236 11.01 18.53 5.81
CA CYS A 236 9.86 19.02 6.56
C CYS A 236 10.25 20.18 7.49
N GLN A 237 11.39 20.05 8.17
CA GLN A 237 11.90 21.08 9.06
C GLN A 237 12.34 22.34 8.29
N ASP A 238 12.98 22.17 7.13
CA ASP A 238 13.46 23.28 6.30
C ASP A 238 12.32 24.05 5.64
N LEU A 239 11.31 23.35 5.10
CA LEU A 239 10.22 23.97 4.35
C LEU A 239 9.08 24.47 5.24
N PHE A 240 8.79 23.76 6.33
CA PHE A 240 7.61 24.02 7.18
C PHE A 240 7.95 24.27 8.65
N GLY A 241 9.17 24.01 9.10
CA GLY A 241 9.57 24.17 10.51
C GLY A 241 8.91 23.16 11.45
N LEU A 242 8.45 22.02 10.94
CA LEU A 242 7.66 21.02 11.66
C LEU A 242 8.20 19.61 11.37
N SER A 243 8.01 18.70 12.33
CA SER A 243 8.35 17.29 12.14
C SER A 243 7.44 16.61 11.12
N GLU A 244 7.94 15.55 10.47
CA GLU A 244 7.24 14.79 9.43
C GLU A 244 5.88 14.30 9.94
N SER A 245 5.87 13.71 11.13
CA SER A 245 4.66 13.13 11.74
C SER A 245 3.54 14.16 11.97
N VAL A 246 3.88 15.36 12.45
CA VAL A 246 2.92 16.43 12.72
C VAL A 246 2.40 17.02 11.42
N LEU A 247 3.31 17.24 10.45
CA LEU A 247 2.99 17.80 9.16
C LEU A 247 2.08 16.88 8.34
N TYR A 248 2.44 15.60 8.24
CA TYR A 248 1.64 14.59 7.55
C TYR A 248 0.26 14.46 8.18
N SER A 249 0.16 14.35 9.52
CA SER A 249 -1.13 14.26 10.21
C SER A 249 -2.01 15.48 9.94
N ARG A 250 -1.44 16.68 9.99
CA ARG A 250 -2.15 17.94 9.71
C ARG A 250 -2.73 17.97 8.31
N TYR A 251 -1.91 17.74 7.28
CA TYR A 251 -2.38 17.80 5.89
C TYR A 251 -3.31 16.63 5.54
N ARG A 252 -3.15 15.46 6.17
CA ARG A 252 -4.08 14.34 6.04
C ARG A 252 -5.47 14.71 6.53
N LEU A 253 -5.56 15.29 7.74
CA LEU A 253 -6.83 15.73 8.33
C LEU A 253 -7.44 16.91 7.56
N ALA A 254 -6.62 17.87 7.12
CA ALA A 254 -7.07 19.01 6.32
C ALA A 254 -7.64 18.57 4.96
N THR A 255 -6.96 17.65 4.27
CA THR A 255 -7.43 17.07 3.00
C THR A 255 -8.75 16.33 3.19
N ARG A 256 -8.86 15.52 4.25
CA ARG A 256 -10.11 14.84 4.61
C ARG A 256 -11.25 15.84 4.81
N GLN A 257 -11.03 16.89 5.61
CA GLN A 257 -12.05 17.90 5.85
C GLN A 257 -12.43 18.66 4.56
N ALA A 258 -11.46 18.95 3.69
CA ALA A 258 -11.72 19.61 2.41
C ALA A 258 -12.57 18.73 1.47
N LEU A 259 -12.31 17.42 1.43
CA LEU A 259 -13.13 16.45 0.69
C LEU A 259 -14.57 16.35 1.23
N VAL A 260 -14.74 16.38 2.56
CA VAL A 260 -16.07 16.44 3.20
C VAL A 260 -16.79 17.74 2.81
N ASN A 261 -16.11 18.89 2.87
CA ASN A 261 -16.66 20.18 2.46
C ASN A 261 -17.06 20.19 0.97
N ALA A 262 -16.31 19.47 0.13
CA ALA A 262 -16.60 19.28 -1.29
C ALA A 262 -17.64 18.18 -1.57
N ARG A 263 -18.23 17.56 -0.52
CA ARG A 263 -19.23 16.48 -0.61
C ARG A 263 -18.79 15.35 -1.55
N PHE A 264 -17.57 14.86 -1.37
CA PHE A 264 -16.95 13.93 -2.32
C PHE A 264 -17.80 12.69 -2.67
N LEU A 265 -18.58 12.14 -1.73
CA LEU A 265 -19.46 10.97 -1.97
C LEU A 265 -20.60 11.25 -2.97
N SER A 266 -21.03 12.49 -3.11
CA SER A 266 -22.12 12.88 -4.02
C SER A 266 -21.66 13.78 -5.17
N THR A 267 -20.35 14.04 -5.27
CA THR A 267 -19.79 14.93 -6.29
C THR A 267 -20.04 14.42 -7.71
N SER A 268 -20.09 15.36 -8.65
CA SER A 268 -20.01 15.11 -10.10
C SER A 268 -18.91 15.96 -10.73
N ASN A 269 -18.02 16.53 -9.91
CA ASN A 269 -16.92 17.38 -10.35
C ASN A 269 -15.61 16.57 -10.39
N PRO A 270 -14.95 16.44 -11.56
CA PRO A 270 -13.69 15.72 -11.71
C PRO A 270 -12.58 16.21 -10.77
N MET A 271 -12.52 17.50 -10.42
CA MET A 271 -11.52 18.03 -9.48
C MET A 271 -11.66 17.42 -8.09
N THR A 272 -12.89 17.20 -7.61
CA THR A 272 -13.10 16.53 -6.32
C THR A 272 -12.67 15.06 -6.40
N LEU A 273 -12.87 14.40 -7.54
CA LEU A 273 -12.41 13.02 -7.75
C LEU A 273 -10.88 12.95 -7.81
N GLN A 274 -10.21 13.87 -8.52
CA GLN A 274 -8.74 13.98 -8.52
C GLN A 274 -8.20 14.17 -7.10
N ALA A 275 -8.81 15.04 -6.31
CA ALA A 275 -8.43 15.26 -4.91
C ALA A 275 -8.57 13.97 -4.08
N TYR A 276 -9.66 13.24 -4.26
CA TYR A 276 -9.91 11.97 -3.58
C TYR A 276 -8.89 10.90 -3.98
N VAL A 277 -8.54 10.83 -5.25
CA VAL A 277 -7.54 9.89 -5.79
C VAL A 277 -6.15 10.18 -5.23
N LEU A 278 -5.73 11.45 -5.18
CA LEU A 278 -4.47 11.83 -4.54
C LEU A 278 -4.48 11.51 -3.05
N PHE A 279 -5.59 11.77 -2.35
CA PHE A 279 -5.75 11.39 -0.95
C PHE A 279 -5.54 9.89 -0.73
N MET A 280 -6.22 9.03 -1.50
CA MET A 280 -6.08 7.57 -1.43
C MET A 280 -4.63 7.13 -1.62
N MET A 281 -3.92 7.70 -2.59
CA MET A 281 -2.49 7.42 -2.82
C MET A 281 -1.65 7.71 -1.57
N CYS A 282 -1.91 8.84 -0.89
CA CYS A 282 -1.11 9.31 0.24
C CYS A 282 -1.36 8.53 1.54
N VAL A 283 -2.56 7.96 1.70
CA VAL A 283 -2.95 7.21 2.91
C VAL A 283 -2.66 5.71 2.82
N ARG A 284 -2.00 5.25 1.75
CA ARG A 284 -1.62 3.82 1.58
C ARG A 284 -0.79 3.24 2.72
N LYS A 285 0.02 4.08 3.40
CA LYS A 285 0.79 3.69 4.60
C LYS A 285 -0.02 3.73 5.89
N SER A 286 -1.14 4.47 5.89
CA SER A 286 -1.99 4.70 7.06
C SER A 286 -3.17 3.75 7.14
N TYR A 287 -3.63 3.21 6.01
CA TYR A 287 -4.82 2.35 5.93
C TYR A 287 -4.48 0.96 5.45
N SER A 288 -5.24 -0.02 5.93
CA SER A 288 -5.18 -1.40 5.44
C SER A 288 -5.53 -1.50 3.95
N CYS A 289 -5.00 -2.51 3.26
CA CYS A 289 -5.36 -2.79 1.87
C CYS A 289 -6.86 -3.05 1.70
N ASP A 290 -7.51 -3.70 2.67
CA ASP A 290 -8.96 -3.94 2.68
C ASP A 290 -9.73 -2.60 2.68
N THR A 291 -9.32 -1.63 3.51
CA THR A 291 -9.92 -0.29 3.52
C THR A 291 -9.67 0.45 2.21
N LEU A 292 -8.45 0.39 1.66
CA LEU A 292 -8.12 1.02 0.38
C LEU A 292 -8.91 0.42 -0.79
N PHE A 293 -9.24 -0.87 -0.76
CA PHE A 293 -10.08 -1.52 -1.75
C PHE A 293 -11.52 -0.99 -1.73
N VAL A 294 -12.09 -0.78 -0.55
CA VAL A 294 -13.42 -0.16 -0.43
C VAL A 294 -13.39 1.28 -0.95
N LEU A 295 -12.32 2.02 -0.65
CA LEU A 295 -12.13 3.39 -1.13
C LEU A 295 -11.95 3.46 -2.65
N SER A 296 -11.18 2.55 -3.26
CA SER A 296 -11.07 2.47 -4.73
C SER A 296 -12.43 2.21 -5.37
N GLY A 297 -13.24 1.32 -4.79
CA GLY A 297 -14.61 1.06 -5.24
C GLY A 297 -15.52 2.30 -5.19
N VAL A 298 -15.37 3.18 -4.19
CA VAL A 298 -16.06 4.48 -4.16
C VAL A 298 -15.59 5.37 -5.31
N ALA A 299 -14.28 5.46 -5.55
CA ALA A 299 -13.72 6.28 -6.62
C ALA A 299 -14.19 5.83 -8.01
N ILE A 300 -14.22 4.52 -8.26
CA ILE A 300 -14.69 3.93 -9.52
C ILE A 300 -16.17 4.22 -9.75
N ARG A 301 -17.02 4.06 -8.73
CA ARG A 301 -18.45 4.40 -8.84
C ARG A 301 -18.66 5.90 -9.13
N LEU A 302 -17.87 6.78 -8.51
CA LEU A 302 -17.90 8.21 -8.81
C LEU A 302 -17.44 8.50 -10.25
N ALA A 303 -16.34 7.90 -10.70
CA ALA A 303 -15.83 8.03 -12.06
C ALA A 303 -16.85 7.57 -13.11
N ARG A 304 -17.52 6.43 -12.86
CA ARG A 304 -18.59 5.91 -13.71
C ARG A 304 -19.78 6.85 -13.77
N LYS A 305 -20.25 7.33 -12.62
CA LYS A 305 -21.33 8.33 -12.53
C LYS A 305 -21.02 9.58 -13.35
N MET A 306 -19.74 9.98 -13.42
CA MET A 306 -19.26 11.11 -14.22
C MET A 306 -18.97 10.77 -15.71
N GLY A 307 -19.10 9.49 -16.10
CA GLY A 307 -18.89 9.03 -17.47
C GLY A 307 -17.44 8.81 -17.88
N LEU A 308 -16.48 8.67 -16.94
CA LEU A 308 -15.04 8.53 -17.27
C LEU A 308 -14.66 7.21 -17.96
N HIS A 309 -15.52 6.19 -17.82
CA HIS A 309 -15.42 4.91 -18.51
C HIS A 309 -15.82 4.98 -19.99
N ARG A 310 -16.30 6.15 -20.44
CA ARG A 310 -16.60 6.44 -21.85
C ARG A 310 -15.60 7.45 -22.37
N ASP A 311 -15.07 7.22 -23.57
CA ASP A 311 -14.12 8.14 -24.16
C ASP A 311 -14.76 9.51 -24.43
N GLY A 312 -14.09 10.56 -23.95
CA GLY A 312 -14.59 11.93 -24.08
C GLY A 312 -14.84 12.37 -25.51
N SER A 313 -14.12 11.79 -26.49
CA SER A 313 -14.33 12.11 -27.92
C SER A 313 -15.71 11.68 -28.42
N PHE A 314 -16.28 10.59 -27.91
CA PHE A 314 -17.63 10.15 -28.24
C PHE A 314 -18.73 10.94 -27.51
N LEU A 315 -18.34 11.68 -26.46
CA LEU A 315 -19.23 12.52 -25.65
C LEU A 315 -19.21 14.00 -26.09
N GLY A 316 -18.44 14.34 -27.13
CA GLY A 316 -18.31 15.73 -27.62
C GLY A 316 -17.50 16.64 -26.69
N LEU A 317 -16.61 16.08 -25.88
CA LEU A 317 -15.71 16.87 -25.03
C LEU A 317 -14.54 17.44 -25.85
N SER A 318 -13.94 18.52 -25.35
CA SER A 318 -12.69 19.05 -25.92
C SER A 318 -11.59 17.98 -25.89
N PRO A 319 -10.61 18.01 -26.81
CA PRO A 319 -9.47 17.09 -26.76
C PRO A 319 -8.74 17.11 -25.42
N PHE A 320 -8.59 18.30 -24.82
CA PHE A 320 -8.00 18.49 -23.50
C PHE A 320 -8.79 17.76 -22.40
N ASP A 321 -10.11 17.98 -22.32
CA ASP A 321 -10.96 17.36 -21.30
C ASP A 321 -11.04 15.84 -21.47
N ALA A 322 -11.09 15.38 -22.73
CA ALA A 322 -11.06 13.96 -23.05
C ALA A 322 -9.76 13.32 -22.56
N GLU A 323 -8.60 13.94 -22.82
CA GLU A 323 -7.29 13.46 -22.38
C GLU A 323 -7.18 13.43 -20.84
N MET A 324 -7.60 14.51 -20.16
CA MET A 324 -7.58 14.55 -18.69
C MET A 324 -8.48 13.48 -18.06
N ARG A 325 -9.61 13.16 -18.70
CA ARG A 325 -10.50 12.06 -18.28
C ARG A 325 -9.88 10.68 -18.51
N ARG A 326 -9.18 10.46 -19.64
CA ARG A 326 -8.45 9.21 -19.91
C ARG A 326 -7.40 8.95 -18.84
N ARG A 327 -6.58 9.96 -18.53
CA ARG A 327 -5.53 9.88 -17.49
C ARG A 327 -6.10 9.47 -16.13
N LEU A 328 -7.20 10.10 -15.71
CA LEU A 328 -7.85 9.80 -14.43
C LEU A 328 -8.50 8.41 -14.41
N TRP A 329 -9.17 8.00 -15.49
CA TRP A 329 -9.78 6.69 -15.61
C TRP A 329 -8.73 5.57 -15.52
N TRP A 330 -7.68 5.62 -16.34
CA TRP A 330 -6.66 4.58 -16.37
C TRP A 330 -5.84 4.49 -15.08
N TYR A 331 -5.64 5.62 -14.38
CA TYR A 331 -5.05 5.57 -13.04
C TYR A 331 -5.94 4.82 -12.04
N LEU A 332 -7.26 5.09 -12.04
CA LEU A 332 -8.21 4.38 -11.18
C LEU A 332 -8.26 2.89 -11.47
N VAL A 333 -8.29 2.52 -12.76
CA VAL A 333 -8.25 1.13 -13.19
C VAL A 333 -7.00 0.43 -12.67
N HIS A 334 -5.84 1.06 -12.80
CA HIS A 334 -4.59 0.51 -12.27
C HIS A 334 -4.64 0.31 -10.75
N VAL A 335 -5.08 1.32 -9.99
CA VAL A 335 -5.16 1.23 -8.52
C VAL A 335 -6.07 0.09 -8.10
N ASP A 336 -7.23 -0.05 -8.73
CA ASP A 336 -8.18 -1.12 -8.42
C ASP A 336 -7.59 -2.50 -8.70
N PHE A 337 -6.98 -2.66 -9.88
CA PHE A 337 -6.31 -3.90 -10.26
C PHE A 337 -5.20 -4.30 -9.29
N ARG A 338 -4.35 -3.33 -8.89
CA ARG A 338 -3.25 -3.58 -7.95
C ARG A 338 -3.74 -3.96 -6.57
N ILE A 339 -4.76 -3.28 -6.03
CA ILE A 339 -5.27 -3.57 -4.69
C ILE A 339 -5.99 -4.93 -4.68
N ALA A 340 -6.76 -5.24 -5.73
CA ALA A 340 -7.42 -6.53 -5.89
C ALA A 340 -6.41 -7.70 -5.95
N ASP A 341 -5.34 -7.54 -6.74
CA ASP A 341 -4.22 -8.50 -6.84
C ASP A 341 -3.59 -8.78 -5.47
N VAL A 342 -3.33 -7.75 -4.68
CA VAL A 342 -2.76 -7.87 -3.33
C VAL A 342 -3.71 -8.57 -2.36
N LEU A 343 -5.02 -8.36 -2.49
CA LEU A 343 -6.03 -8.96 -1.62
C LEU A 343 -6.43 -10.38 -2.05
N GLY A 344 -6.03 -10.82 -3.24
CA GLY A 344 -6.45 -12.08 -3.83
C GLY A 344 -7.94 -12.10 -4.21
N THR A 345 -8.48 -10.95 -4.62
CA THR A 345 -9.86 -10.80 -5.09
C THR A 345 -9.89 -10.26 -6.51
N ARG A 346 -11.06 -10.24 -7.14
CA ARG A 346 -11.26 -9.65 -8.46
C ARG A 346 -11.31 -8.11 -8.39
N PRO A 347 -10.71 -7.42 -9.38
CA PRO A 347 -10.98 -6.01 -9.59
C PRO A 347 -12.49 -5.78 -9.79
N SER A 348 -12.93 -4.56 -9.52
CA SER A 348 -14.29 -4.13 -9.78
C SER A 348 -14.63 -4.35 -11.26
N MET A 349 -15.63 -5.19 -11.55
CA MET A 349 -15.90 -5.87 -12.83
C MET A 349 -16.16 -5.01 -14.11
N ASP A 350 -15.78 -3.73 -14.14
CA ASP A 350 -16.28 -2.78 -15.15
C ASP A 350 -15.26 -2.36 -16.22
N ILE A 351 -14.02 -2.85 -16.17
CA ILE A 351 -13.00 -2.43 -17.14
C ILE A 351 -13.33 -2.92 -18.56
N SER A 352 -13.88 -4.13 -18.70
CA SER A 352 -14.30 -4.70 -19.99
C SER A 352 -15.49 -3.96 -20.62
N CYS A 353 -16.20 -3.13 -19.85
CA CYS A 353 -17.33 -2.33 -20.31
C CYS A 353 -16.94 -0.89 -20.69
N ALA A 354 -15.67 -0.52 -20.55
CA ALA A 354 -15.16 0.82 -20.85
C ALA A 354 -14.65 0.91 -22.30
N ASP A 355 -14.86 2.05 -22.93
CA ASP A 355 -14.35 2.36 -24.29
C ASP A 355 -13.32 3.51 -24.29
N THR A 356 -12.92 3.96 -23.09
CA THR A 356 -11.91 5.01 -22.88
C THR A 356 -10.59 4.62 -23.54
N LYS A 357 -10.11 5.46 -24.47
CA LYS A 357 -8.85 5.23 -25.17
C LYS A 357 -7.66 5.37 -24.22
N THR A 358 -6.52 4.82 -24.63
CA THR A 358 -5.23 5.00 -23.93
C THR A 358 -4.87 6.49 -23.84
N PRO A 359 -4.26 6.97 -22.74
CA PRO A 359 -3.74 8.33 -22.66
C PRO A 359 -2.63 8.56 -23.69
N LEU A 360 -2.42 9.81 -24.06
CA LEU A 360 -1.46 10.19 -25.10
C LEU A 360 -0.04 10.34 -24.53
N ASN A 361 0.99 9.86 -25.23
CA ASN A 361 2.40 10.05 -24.81
C ASN A 361 2.90 11.47 -25.09
N VAL A 362 2.53 12.44 -24.26
CA VAL A 362 2.88 13.86 -24.42
C VAL A 362 3.21 14.53 -23.08
N ASP A 363 3.94 15.64 -23.16
CA ASP A 363 4.18 16.49 -22.00
C ASP A 363 2.95 17.37 -21.73
N ASP A 364 2.82 17.86 -20.49
CA ASP A 364 1.73 18.78 -20.15
C ASP A 364 1.85 20.11 -20.92
N GLU A 365 3.05 20.57 -21.25
CA GLU A 365 3.23 21.80 -22.04
C GLU A 365 2.66 21.71 -23.46
N ASP A 366 2.43 20.50 -23.98
CA ASP A 366 1.80 20.27 -25.28
C ASP A 366 0.26 20.31 -25.21
N LEU A 367 -0.31 20.33 -24.01
CA LEU A 367 -1.75 20.32 -23.77
C LEU A 367 -2.23 21.69 -23.29
N HIS A 368 -3.33 22.18 -23.89
CA HIS A 368 -3.95 23.42 -23.44
C HIS A 368 -5.48 23.35 -23.55
N PRO A 369 -6.24 24.01 -22.64
CA PRO A 369 -7.71 23.92 -22.64
C PRO A 369 -8.38 24.31 -23.96
N ASP A 370 -7.79 25.28 -24.67
CA ASP A 370 -8.34 25.83 -25.91
C ASP A 370 -7.96 25.05 -27.18
N MET A 371 -7.38 23.85 -27.05
CA MET A 371 -6.92 23.04 -28.19
C MET A 371 -8.09 22.42 -28.96
N THR A 372 -8.00 22.39 -30.28
CA THR A 372 -8.97 21.72 -31.15
C THR A 372 -8.52 20.34 -31.62
N ASP A 373 -7.21 20.13 -31.69
CA ASP A 373 -6.59 18.90 -32.18
C ASP A 373 -5.57 18.39 -31.17
N LEU A 374 -5.41 17.07 -31.09
CA LEU A 374 -4.42 16.45 -30.23
C LEU A 374 -3.01 16.65 -30.81
N PRO A 375 -1.99 16.95 -29.98
CA PRO A 375 -0.60 16.97 -30.43
C PRO A 375 -0.14 15.58 -30.89
N PRO A 376 0.92 15.50 -31.71
CA PRO A 376 1.52 14.23 -32.07
C PRO A 376 2.15 13.56 -30.84
N GLU A 377 2.07 12.23 -30.75
CA GLU A 377 2.75 11.48 -29.70
C GLU A 377 4.27 11.63 -29.81
N ARG A 378 4.91 11.76 -28.64
CA ARG A 378 6.37 11.79 -28.54
C ARG A 378 6.93 10.37 -28.58
N ASN A 379 8.14 10.25 -29.09
CA ASN A 379 8.92 9.01 -29.00
C ASN A 379 9.75 9.00 -27.72
N GLY A 380 9.76 7.87 -27.01
CA GLY A 380 10.53 7.68 -25.78
C GLY A 380 9.80 8.08 -24.51
N ILE A 381 10.59 8.34 -23.46
CA ILE A 381 10.10 8.54 -22.10
C ILE A 381 9.57 9.96 -21.91
N THR A 382 8.37 10.07 -21.36
CA THR A 382 7.71 11.30 -20.91
C THR A 382 7.22 11.11 -19.47
N PRO A 383 6.78 12.17 -18.76
CA PRO A 383 6.23 12.04 -17.41
C PRO A 383 5.02 11.09 -17.32
N ILE A 384 4.28 10.84 -18.42
CA ILE A 384 3.14 9.91 -18.42
C ILE A 384 3.54 8.44 -18.68
N SER A 385 4.79 8.14 -19.06
CA SER A 385 5.19 6.79 -19.50
C SER A 385 4.88 5.69 -18.47
N LEU A 386 4.97 5.96 -17.17
CA LEU A 386 4.60 4.97 -16.15
C LEU A 386 3.12 4.57 -16.21
N CYS A 387 2.23 5.51 -16.53
CA CYS A 387 0.81 5.22 -16.74
C CYS A 387 0.59 4.38 -18.01
N LEU A 388 1.28 4.73 -19.09
CA LEU A 388 1.18 4.02 -20.38
C LEU A 388 1.66 2.58 -20.27
N ILE A 389 2.83 2.35 -19.66
CA ILE A 389 3.38 1.00 -19.47
C ILE A 389 2.42 0.14 -18.64
N ARG A 390 1.84 0.68 -17.55
CA ARG A 390 0.86 -0.05 -16.73
C ARG A 390 -0.38 -0.43 -17.53
N HIS A 391 -0.87 0.48 -18.38
CA HIS A 391 -1.99 0.22 -19.25
C HIS A 391 -1.66 -0.86 -20.30
N GLU A 392 -0.52 -0.75 -20.99
CA GLU A 392 -0.09 -1.72 -21.99
C GLU A 392 0.08 -3.12 -21.42
N ILE A 393 0.76 -3.25 -20.28
CA ILE A 393 0.91 -4.53 -19.57
C ILE A 393 -0.46 -5.13 -19.26
N MET A 394 -1.40 -4.32 -18.76
CA MET A 394 -2.75 -4.79 -18.48
C MET A 394 -3.53 -5.16 -19.75
N GLY A 395 -3.33 -4.44 -20.86
CA GLY A 395 -3.89 -4.76 -22.16
C GLY A 395 -3.38 -6.09 -22.70
N PHE A 396 -2.06 -6.32 -22.65
CA PHE A 396 -1.47 -7.60 -23.04
C PHE A 396 -2.00 -8.77 -22.21
N LEU A 397 -2.15 -8.59 -20.89
CA LEU A 397 -2.74 -9.62 -20.02
C LEU A 397 -4.22 -9.87 -20.34
N HIS A 398 -4.97 -8.83 -20.71
CA HIS A 398 -6.37 -8.95 -21.13
C HIS A 398 -6.49 -9.72 -22.45
N ASP A 399 -5.71 -9.36 -23.46
CA ASP A 399 -5.74 -10.00 -24.78
C ASP A 399 -5.32 -11.45 -24.72
N PHE A 400 -4.54 -11.85 -23.72
CA PHE A 400 -4.18 -13.24 -23.47
C PHE A 400 -5.32 -14.05 -22.81
N SER A 401 -6.27 -13.42 -22.12
CA SER A 401 -7.35 -14.09 -21.37
C SER A 401 -8.52 -14.58 -22.23
N THR A 402 -8.29 -14.94 -23.51
CA THR A 402 -9.31 -15.17 -24.57
C THR A 402 -10.38 -16.24 -24.30
N SER A 403 -10.47 -16.83 -23.10
CA SER A 403 -11.53 -17.79 -22.73
C SER A 403 -12.58 -17.24 -21.75
N SER A 404 -12.38 -16.07 -21.12
CA SER A 404 -13.42 -15.43 -20.31
C SER A 404 -13.10 -13.96 -20.04
N ALA A 405 -14.02 -13.06 -20.42
CA ALA A 405 -13.93 -11.61 -20.17
C ALA A 405 -13.87 -11.21 -18.68
N ALA A 406 -14.01 -12.18 -17.76
CA ALA A 406 -13.95 -11.97 -16.31
C ALA A 406 -12.56 -12.19 -15.69
N ASP A 407 -11.56 -12.64 -16.47
CA ASP A 407 -10.23 -13.01 -15.95
C ASP A 407 -9.14 -12.01 -16.38
N MET A 408 -9.30 -10.72 -16.08
CA MET A 408 -8.18 -9.78 -16.07
C MET A 408 -7.24 -10.14 -14.90
N ARG A 409 -6.33 -11.10 -15.09
CA ARG A 409 -5.44 -11.61 -14.04
C ARG A 409 -4.02 -11.81 -14.54
N TRP A 410 -3.03 -11.64 -13.65
CA TRP A 410 -1.72 -12.29 -13.83
C TRP A 410 -1.87 -13.82 -13.88
N GLU A 411 -2.94 -14.34 -13.27
CA GLU A 411 -3.23 -15.77 -13.22
C GLU A 411 -3.55 -16.42 -14.56
N VAL A 412 -3.74 -15.66 -15.64
CA VAL A 412 -3.77 -16.27 -16.98
C VAL A 412 -2.41 -16.94 -17.26
N LEU A 413 -1.31 -16.36 -16.77
CA LEU A 413 0.02 -16.98 -16.78
C LEU A 413 0.16 -18.14 -15.79
N LEU A 414 -0.74 -18.27 -14.80
CA LEU A 414 -0.79 -19.44 -13.90
C LEU A 414 -1.66 -20.58 -14.45
N GLY A 415 -2.52 -20.31 -15.42
CA GLY A 415 -3.41 -21.32 -16.01
C GLY A 415 -2.63 -22.48 -16.62
N SER A 416 -2.97 -23.72 -16.24
CA SER A 416 -2.41 -24.93 -16.84
C SER A 416 -2.88 -25.17 -18.29
N ASN A 417 -3.85 -24.38 -18.75
CA ASN A 417 -4.45 -24.48 -20.08
C ASN A 417 -3.51 -24.00 -21.21
N VAL A 418 -2.42 -23.31 -20.87
CA VAL A 418 -1.43 -22.82 -21.84
C VAL A 418 -0.08 -23.43 -21.52
N ALA A 419 0.59 -24.00 -22.52
CA ALA A 419 1.92 -24.57 -22.36
C ALA A 419 2.94 -23.48 -21.94
N PRO A 420 3.89 -23.76 -21.03
CA PRO A 420 4.91 -22.81 -20.58
C PRO A 420 5.65 -22.12 -21.73
N ALA A 421 6.04 -22.86 -22.77
CA ALA A 421 6.72 -22.31 -23.95
C ALA A 421 5.89 -21.23 -24.70
N ASN A 422 4.55 -21.35 -24.70
CA ASN A 422 3.69 -20.32 -25.28
C ASN A 422 3.64 -19.08 -24.38
N LYS A 423 3.64 -19.26 -23.05
CA LYS A 423 3.72 -18.17 -22.09
C LYS A 423 5.04 -17.41 -22.26
N ASP A 424 6.15 -18.11 -22.43
CA ASP A 424 7.49 -17.52 -22.62
C ASP A 424 7.60 -16.72 -23.91
N ASN A 425 7.04 -17.24 -25.01
CA ASN A 425 7.00 -16.51 -26.28
C ASN A 425 6.21 -15.19 -26.14
N ILE A 426 5.07 -15.21 -25.43
CA ILE A 426 4.26 -14.02 -25.18
C ILE A 426 5.02 -13.03 -24.29
N ILE A 427 5.63 -13.51 -23.21
CA ILE A 427 6.43 -12.65 -22.33
C ILE A 427 7.58 -12.00 -23.11
N SER A 428 8.22 -12.75 -24.01
CA SER A 428 9.28 -12.22 -24.88
C SER A 428 8.76 -11.15 -25.83
N GLN A 429 7.57 -11.33 -26.42
CA GLN A 429 6.93 -10.30 -27.25
C GLN A 429 6.60 -9.02 -26.48
N ILE A 430 6.13 -9.15 -25.23
CA ILE A 430 5.89 -8.00 -24.35
C ILE A 430 7.22 -7.31 -23.99
N GLU A 431 8.24 -8.08 -23.66
CA GLU A 431 9.59 -7.59 -23.37
C GLU A 431 10.17 -6.81 -24.57
N ASP A 432 10.11 -7.38 -25.77
CA ASP A 432 10.54 -6.72 -27.01
C ASP A 432 9.75 -5.44 -27.31
N HIS A 433 8.43 -5.45 -27.09
CA HIS A 433 7.60 -4.27 -27.27
C HIS A 433 8.01 -3.13 -26.33
N LEU A 434 8.17 -3.43 -25.04
CA LEU A 434 8.55 -2.46 -24.03
C LEU A 434 10.01 -1.99 -24.20
N GLU A 435 10.89 -2.86 -24.69
CA GLU A 435 12.27 -2.52 -25.04
C GLU A 435 12.31 -1.47 -26.16
N GLN A 436 11.59 -1.74 -27.25
CA GLN A 436 11.53 -0.85 -28.42
C GLN A 436 10.83 0.47 -28.10
N LYS A 437 9.77 0.46 -27.29
CA LYS A 437 8.99 1.66 -27.03
C LYS A 437 9.59 2.54 -25.93
N TYR A 438 10.17 1.94 -24.89
CA TYR A 438 10.62 2.65 -23.69
C TYR A 438 12.10 2.43 -23.35
N LEU A 439 12.55 1.19 -23.14
CA LEU A 439 13.87 0.94 -22.53
C LEU A 439 15.04 1.46 -23.36
N ARG A 440 14.96 1.39 -24.70
CA ARG A 440 16.01 1.93 -25.59
C ARG A 440 16.24 3.44 -25.45
N TYR A 441 15.28 4.16 -24.85
CA TYR A 441 15.32 5.60 -24.63
C TYR A 441 15.67 5.96 -23.16
N CYS A 442 15.86 4.97 -22.29
CA CYS A 442 16.19 5.22 -20.89
C CYS A 442 17.62 5.74 -20.73
N ASP A 443 17.77 6.80 -19.93
CA ASP A 443 19.06 7.35 -19.52
C ASP A 443 19.22 7.08 -18.02
N PRO A 444 20.21 6.29 -17.58
CA PRO A 444 20.44 5.99 -16.17
C PRO A 444 20.66 7.22 -15.29
N ALA A 445 21.07 8.36 -15.86
CA ALA A 445 21.23 9.61 -15.13
C ALA A 445 19.90 10.28 -14.77
N ASN A 446 18.80 9.94 -15.47
CA ASN A 446 17.47 10.47 -15.21
C ASN A 446 16.70 9.55 -14.24
N PRO A 447 16.28 10.03 -13.05
CA PRO A 447 15.56 9.22 -12.07
C PRO A 447 14.27 8.58 -12.60
N LEU A 448 13.51 9.28 -13.44
CA LEU A 448 12.29 8.76 -14.05
C LEU A 448 12.62 7.61 -15.00
N HIS A 449 13.67 7.73 -15.82
CA HIS A 449 14.06 6.70 -16.77
C HIS A 449 14.56 5.45 -16.04
N THR A 450 15.33 5.64 -14.96
CA THR A 450 15.74 4.55 -14.08
C THR A 450 14.52 3.85 -13.47
N PHE A 451 13.54 4.60 -12.97
CA PHE A 451 12.32 4.04 -12.42
C PHE A 451 11.46 3.31 -13.46
N VAL A 452 11.35 3.85 -14.68
CA VAL A 452 10.71 3.17 -15.82
C VAL A 452 11.40 1.84 -16.11
N SER A 453 12.74 1.83 -16.16
CA SER A 453 13.51 0.62 -16.40
C SER A 453 13.28 -0.43 -15.33
N ILE A 454 13.34 -0.05 -14.05
CA ILE A 454 13.06 -0.95 -12.93
C ILE A 454 11.64 -1.50 -13.02
N MET A 455 10.64 -0.65 -13.29
CA MET A 455 9.24 -1.08 -13.36
C MET A 455 9.01 -2.09 -14.48
N ILE A 456 9.55 -1.86 -15.68
CA ILE A 456 9.43 -2.79 -16.81
C ILE A 456 10.07 -4.12 -16.45
N ARG A 457 11.34 -4.11 -15.99
CA ARG A 457 12.07 -5.34 -15.64
C ARG A 457 11.40 -6.10 -14.51
N PHE A 458 10.91 -5.42 -13.49
CA PHE A 458 10.13 -6.00 -12.42
C PHE A 458 8.88 -6.69 -12.95
N CYS A 459 8.13 -6.06 -13.85
CA CYS A 459 6.94 -6.64 -14.45
C CYS A 459 7.27 -7.87 -15.30
N ILE A 460 8.32 -7.83 -16.13
CA ILE A 460 8.79 -9.00 -16.88
C ILE A 460 9.19 -10.14 -15.94
N CYS A 461 9.98 -9.86 -14.91
CA CYS A 461 10.40 -10.86 -13.93
C CYS A 461 9.19 -11.46 -13.20
N LYS A 462 8.20 -10.63 -12.82
CA LYS A 462 6.95 -11.10 -12.22
C LYS A 462 6.21 -12.03 -13.19
N MET A 463 6.07 -11.67 -14.47
CA MET A 463 5.42 -12.53 -15.46
C MET A 463 6.11 -13.88 -15.60
N LYS A 464 7.46 -13.90 -15.67
CA LYS A 464 8.24 -15.14 -15.72
C LYS A 464 8.05 -15.99 -14.46
N LEU A 465 8.03 -15.38 -13.27
CA LEU A 465 7.76 -16.09 -12.01
C LEU A 465 6.37 -16.72 -11.97
N GLU A 466 5.34 -16.02 -12.46
CA GLU A 466 3.98 -16.58 -12.54
C GLU A 466 3.88 -17.67 -13.61
N ALA A 467 4.52 -17.46 -14.77
CA ALA A 467 4.52 -18.40 -15.89
C ALA A 467 5.29 -19.69 -15.63
N HIS A 468 6.25 -19.68 -14.69
CA HIS A 468 7.05 -20.84 -14.25
C HIS A 468 6.72 -21.29 -12.82
N ASN A 469 5.58 -20.86 -12.27
CA ASN A 469 5.22 -21.18 -10.90
C ASN A 469 5.17 -22.71 -10.70
N PRO A 470 5.93 -23.30 -9.75
CA PRO A 470 5.99 -24.76 -9.55
C PRO A 470 4.62 -25.42 -9.38
N ARG A 471 3.61 -24.67 -8.92
CA ARG A 471 2.24 -25.13 -8.71
C ARG A 471 1.53 -25.55 -10.01
N GLN A 472 1.90 -24.99 -11.16
CA GLN A 472 1.31 -25.39 -12.45
C GLN A 472 1.75 -26.79 -12.90
N PHE A 473 2.85 -27.29 -12.31
CA PHE A 473 3.44 -28.59 -12.62
C PHE A 473 3.02 -29.70 -11.64
N ALA A 474 2.14 -29.40 -10.67
CA ALA A 474 1.74 -30.35 -9.63
C ALA A 474 1.11 -31.66 -10.18
N ARG A 475 0.49 -31.62 -11.38
CA ARG A 475 -0.09 -32.80 -12.06
C ARG A 475 0.81 -33.40 -13.13
N SER A 476 1.84 -32.68 -13.59
CA SER A 476 2.73 -33.10 -14.68
C SER A 476 4.06 -32.38 -14.50
N PRO A 477 5.02 -32.99 -13.77
CA PRO A 477 6.32 -32.37 -13.55
C PRO A 477 7.00 -32.13 -14.91
N PRO A 478 7.68 -30.98 -15.09
CA PRO A 478 8.41 -30.66 -16.29
C PRO A 478 9.52 -31.70 -16.48
N LYS A 479 9.90 -31.95 -17.75
CA LYS A 479 10.97 -32.90 -18.08
C LYS A 479 12.31 -32.53 -17.44
N ASP A 480 12.53 -31.24 -17.19
CA ASP A 480 13.69 -30.70 -16.51
C ASP A 480 13.26 -29.78 -15.36
N LEU A 481 13.13 -30.36 -14.16
CA LEU A 481 12.74 -29.64 -12.95
C LEU A 481 13.82 -28.68 -12.45
N GLN A 482 15.09 -28.91 -12.81
CA GLN A 482 16.20 -28.08 -12.34
C GLN A 482 16.23 -26.76 -13.10
N THR A 483 16.07 -26.79 -14.42
CA THR A 483 15.98 -25.59 -15.24
C THR A 483 14.83 -24.68 -14.81
N GLU A 484 13.66 -25.24 -14.48
CA GLU A 484 12.52 -24.47 -13.96
C GLU A 484 12.81 -23.84 -12.59
N ARG A 485 13.48 -24.57 -11.68
CA ARG A 485 13.93 -24.03 -10.39
C ARG A 485 14.94 -22.90 -10.57
N ASP A 486 15.87 -23.02 -11.51
CA ASP A 486 16.88 -22.01 -11.80
C ASP A 486 16.27 -20.73 -12.40
N ILE A 487 15.25 -20.86 -13.26
CA ILE A 487 14.47 -19.73 -13.80
C ILE A 487 13.75 -19.00 -12.67
N VAL A 488 13.06 -19.73 -11.80
CA VAL A 488 12.34 -19.14 -10.65
C VAL A 488 13.33 -18.46 -9.70
N PHE A 489 14.44 -19.12 -9.36
CA PHE A 489 15.48 -18.57 -8.48
C PHE A 489 16.07 -17.28 -9.07
N THR A 490 16.50 -17.31 -10.32
CA THR A 490 17.13 -16.15 -11.00
C THR A 490 16.18 -14.94 -11.04
N ASN A 491 14.92 -15.14 -11.42
CA ASN A 491 13.96 -14.04 -11.50
C ASN A 491 13.52 -13.55 -10.11
N ALA A 492 13.47 -14.42 -9.10
CA ALA A 492 13.22 -14.02 -7.72
C ALA A 492 14.39 -13.18 -7.16
N THR A 493 15.63 -13.54 -7.46
CA THR A 493 16.82 -12.77 -7.06
C THR A 493 16.87 -11.41 -7.76
N LYS A 494 16.59 -11.35 -9.07
CA LYS A 494 16.51 -10.07 -9.81
C LYS A 494 15.46 -9.14 -9.19
N ARG A 495 14.28 -9.68 -8.86
CA ARG A 495 13.20 -8.93 -8.20
C ARG A 495 13.58 -8.38 -6.81
N TYR A 496 14.54 -8.96 -6.11
CA TYR A 496 14.95 -8.51 -4.78
C TYR A 496 16.07 -7.46 -4.81
N ASN A 497 16.85 -7.43 -5.91
CA ASN A 497 18.01 -6.56 -6.07
C ASN A 497 17.76 -5.33 -6.96
N GLU A 498 16.65 -5.31 -7.71
CA GLU A 498 16.12 -4.17 -8.46
C GLU A 498 15.03 -3.46 -7.66
#